data_AF-A0A480XJB3-F1
#
_entry.id   AF-A0A480XJB3-F1
#
_cell.length_a   1.000
_cell.length_b   1.000
_cell.length_c   1.000
_cell.angle_alpha   90.00
_cell.angle_beta   90.00
_cell.angle_gamma   90.00
#
_symmetry.space_group_name_H-M   'P 1'
#
loop_
_entity.id
_entity.type
_entity.pdbx_description
1 polymer ?
#
loop_
_entity_poly.entity_id
_entity_poly.type
_entity_poly.pdbx_seq_one_letter_code
_entity_poly.pdbx_strand_id
1 'polypeptide(L)'
;GEPAIGCDRTTNRQGGGWGAGVRGASGRRPAPVSEDRKMAALGSPVRTWRGLLRELRYLNAATGRHYRDTAAYRYLVKAFRAHRVTSEKLCRAQHELHFQAATYLCLLRSIREHVALHQEFHGKGERSVEESAGLVGLKLPQQPGGKGWEP
;
A
#
# COMPACT_ATOMS: atom_id res chain seq x y z
N GLY A 1 27.09 12.20 -27.55
CA GLY A 1 26.33 13.46 -27.60
C GLY A 1 25.05 13.26 -26.84
N GLU A 2 25.04 13.63 -25.57
CA GLU A 2 23.85 13.63 -24.71
C GLU A 2 23.23 15.03 -24.74
N PRO A 3 21.89 15.17 -24.85
CA PRO A 3 21.25 16.42 -24.51
C PRO A 3 20.87 16.44 -23.02
N ALA A 4 21.49 17.37 -22.30
CA ALA A 4 21.07 17.78 -20.96
C ALA A 4 19.68 18.43 -21.04
N ILE A 5 18.70 17.84 -20.34
CA ILE A 5 17.39 18.45 -20.16
C ILE A 5 17.52 19.47 -19.02
N GLY A 6 17.76 20.73 -19.39
CA GLY A 6 17.75 21.87 -18.49
C GLY A 6 16.33 22.18 -18.04
N CYS A 7 16.11 22.28 -16.73
CA CYS A 7 14.89 22.85 -16.17
C CYS A 7 14.93 24.38 -16.34
N ASP A 8 14.20 24.88 -17.31
CA ASP A 8 14.11 26.30 -17.59
C ASP A 8 13.25 27.04 -16.57
N ARG A 9 13.80 28.17 -16.11
CA ARG A 9 13.29 29.02 -15.04
C ARG A 9 12.50 30.15 -15.69
N THR A 10 11.16 30.04 -15.74
CA THR A 10 10.31 31.17 -16.17
C THR A 10 9.57 31.81 -15.01
N THR A 11 9.64 33.13 -15.03
CA THR A 11 9.38 34.13 -14.01
C THR A 11 7.91 34.37 -13.68
N ASN A 12 7.72 34.75 -12.42
CA ASN A 12 6.60 35.48 -11.81
C ASN A 12 5.98 36.57 -12.72
N ARG A 13 4.64 36.61 -12.81
CA ARG A 13 3.88 37.81 -13.22
C ARG A 13 2.65 38.00 -12.33
N GLN A 14 2.63 39.16 -11.69
CA GLN A 14 1.58 39.70 -10.83
C GLN A 14 0.35 40.19 -11.60
N GLY A 15 -0.77 40.24 -10.88
CA GLY A 15 -2.02 40.94 -11.20
C GLY A 15 -3.20 40.09 -10.68
N GLY A 16 -4.08 40.50 -9.78
CA GLY A 16 -4.51 41.80 -9.27
C GLY A 16 -6.03 41.69 -9.06
N GLY A 17 -6.59 42.32 -8.02
CA GLY A 17 -8.04 42.56 -7.93
C GLY A 17 -8.74 42.05 -6.67
N TRP A 18 -9.21 43.00 -5.87
CA TRP A 18 -9.96 42.83 -4.62
C TRP A 18 -11.46 42.64 -4.89
N GLY A 19 -12.18 41.93 -4.01
CA GLY A 19 -13.64 41.89 -4.07
C GLY A 19 -14.33 41.19 -2.91
N ALA A 20 -14.80 42.00 -1.96
CA ALA A 20 -15.99 41.84 -1.10
C ALA A 20 -16.15 40.59 -0.22
N GLY A 21 -16.29 40.83 1.08
CA GLY A 21 -16.48 39.81 2.10
C GLY A 21 -17.89 39.25 2.19
N VAL A 22 -17.94 38.05 2.78
CA VAL A 22 -19.09 37.51 3.50
C VAL A 22 -18.57 36.87 4.77
N ARG A 23 -18.94 37.44 5.92
CA ARG A 23 -18.78 36.81 7.23
C ARG A 23 -19.81 35.70 7.33
N GLY A 24 -19.38 34.46 7.53
CA GLY A 24 -20.30 33.36 7.76
C GLY A 24 -19.61 32.00 7.93
N ALA A 25 -19.88 31.37 9.07
CA ALA A 25 -19.52 30.01 9.47
C ALA A 25 -18.03 29.72 9.72
N SER A 26 -17.67 29.59 11.01
CA SER A 26 -16.47 28.90 11.47
C SER A 26 -16.58 27.39 11.23
N GLY A 27 -16.70 27.00 9.96
CA GLY A 27 -16.35 25.64 9.55
C GLY A 27 -14.83 25.55 9.60
N ARG A 28 -14.28 24.81 10.56
CA ARG A 28 -12.87 24.39 10.48
C ARG A 28 -12.72 23.60 9.19
N ARG A 29 -12.30 24.25 8.10
CA ARG A 29 -11.79 23.54 6.93
C ARG A 29 -10.61 22.71 7.45
N PRO A 30 -10.60 21.38 7.27
CA PRO A 30 -9.39 20.62 7.59
C PRO A 30 -8.25 21.24 6.79
N ALA A 31 -7.18 21.63 7.49
CA ALA A 31 -5.99 22.15 6.85
C ALA A 31 -5.54 21.15 5.77
N PRO A 32 -5.02 21.62 4.61
CA PRO A 32 -4.46 20.72 3.62
C PRO A 32 -3.40 19.86 4.32
N VAL A 33 -3.62 18.54 4.34
CA VAL A 33 -2.68 17.59 4.93
C VAL A 33 -1.37 17.75 4.16
N SER A 34 -0.35 18.32 4.79
CA SER A 34 0.94 18.56 4.15
C SER A 34 1.46 17.26 3.55
N GLU A 35 1.95 17.32 2.30
CA GLU A 35 2.46 16.16 1.56
C GLU A 35 3.57 15.44 2.35
N ASP A 36 4.34 16.19 3.13
CA ASP A 36 5.34 15.66 4.07
C ASP A 36 4.76 14.67 5.09
N ARG A 37 3.54 14.93 5.58
CA ARG A 37 2.87 14.06 6.55
C ARG A 37 2.38 12.76 5.91
N LYS A 38 1.98 12.81 4.64
CA LYS A 38 1.63 11.62 3.85
C LYS A 38 2.88 10.76 3.57
N MET A 39 4.01 11.40 3.26
CA MET A 39 5.28 10.70 3.03
C MET A 39 5.85 10.05 4.31
N ALA A 40 5.68 10.69 5.47
CA ALA A 40 6.09 10.13 6.76
C ALA A 40 5.37 8.79 7.08
N ALA A 41 4.12 8.61 6.64
CA ALA A 41 3.36 7.38 6.83
C ALA A 41 3.90 6.21 6.00
N LEU A 42 4.57 6.46 4.86
CA LEU A 42 5.07 5.43 3.94
C LEU A 42 6.40 4.80 4.38
N GLY A 43 7.00 5.30 5.47
CA GLY A 43 8.31 4.87 5.95
C GLY A 43 9.45 5.29 5.00
N SER A 44 10.66 4.72 5.18
CA SER A 44 11.77 5.08 4.29
C SER A 44 11.67 4.38 2.92
N PRO A 45 12.09 5.04 1.81
CA PRO A 45 12.11 4.42 0.48
C PRO A 45 12.87 3.09 0.44
N VAL A 46 13.92 2.96 1.26
CA VAL A 46 14.71 1.71 1.40
C VAL A 46 13.88 0.59 2.02
N ARG A 47 13.01 0.88 2.98
CA ARG A 47 12.10 -0.11 3.57
C ARG A 47 11.07 -0.57 2.55
N THR A 48 10.49 0.36 1.78
CA THR A 48 9.56 0.04 0.67
C THR A 48 10.24 -0.82 -0.39
N TRP A 49 11.44 -0.46 -0.81
CA TRP A 49 12.26 -1.25 -1.73
C TRP A 49 12.51 -2.68 -1.23
N ARG A 50 12.96 -2.84 0.02
CA ARG A 50 13.15 -4.16 0.64
C ARG A 50 11.84 -4.94 0.79
N GLY A 51 10.71 -4.24 0.94
CA GLY A 51 9.37 -4.83 0.92
C GLY A 51 9.05 -5.43 -0.45
N LEU A 52 9.19 -4.65 -1.51
CA LEU A 52 8.94 -5.12 -2.89
C LEU A 52 9.81 -6.32 -3.26
N LEU A 53 11.10 -6.31 -2.87
CA LEU A 53 11.99 -7.45 -3.10
C LEU A 53 11.60 -8.71 -2.32
N ARG A 54 10.87 -8.58 -1.21
CA ARG A 54 10.32 -9.74 -0.49
C ARG A 54 9.09 -10.28 -1.21
N GLU A 55 8.17 -9.42 -1.65
CA GLU A 55 7.01 -9.85 -2.43
C GLU A 55 7.42 -10.52 -3.74
N LEU A 56 8.41 -9.97 -4.46
CA LEU A 56 8.96 -10.63 -5.66
C LEU A 56 9.55 -12.01 -5.37
N ARG A 57 10.11 -12.24 -4.17
CA ARG A 57 10.59 -13.57 -3.78
C ARG A 57 9.44 -14.55 -3.55
N TYR A 58 8.36 -14.11 -2.90
CA TYR A 58 7.18 -14.95 -2.69
C TYR A 58 6.50 -15.34 -4.00
N LEU A 59 6.29 -14.38 -4.91
CA LEU A 59 5.69 -14.64 -6.22
C LEU A 59 6.51 -15.62 -7.05
N ASN A 60 7.84 -15.46 -7.01
CA ASN A 60 8.72 -16.29 -7.79
C ASN A 60 8.98 -17.68 -7.19
N ALA A 61 8.77 -17.86 -5.88
CA ALA A 61 8.96 -19.15 -5.22
C ALA A 61 8.13 -20.26 -5.87
N ALA A 62 6.91 -19.94 -6.33
CA ALA A 62 6.05 -20.89 -7.03
C ALA A 62 6.51 -21.22 -8.47
N THR A 63 7.25 -20.31 -9.11
CA THR A 63 7.67 -20.45 -10.52
C THR A 63 9.05 -21.09 -10.70
N GLY A 64 9.81 -21.30 -9.62
CA GLY A 64 11.19 -21.80 -9.66
C GLY A 64 12.22 -20.83 -10.25
N ARG A 65 11.80 -19.72 -10.87
CA ARG A 65 12.69 -18.70 -11.44
C ARG A 65 13.24 -17.81 -10.34
N HIS A 66 14.55 -17.56 -10.35
CA HIS A 66 15.15 -16.62 -9.43
C HIS A 66 14.59 -15.19 -9.65
N TYR A 67 14.15 -14.53 -8.57
CA TYR A 67 13.44 -13.25 -8.64
C TYR A 67 14.27 -12.14 -9.32
N ARG A 68 15.61 -12.22 -9.30
CA ARG A 68 16.49 -11.23 -9.94
C ARG A 68 16.47 -11.29 -11.47
N ASP A 69 16.00 -12.38 -12.06
CA ASP A 69 15.96 -12.54 -13.51
C ASP A 69 14.66 -11.98 -14.11
N THR A 70 13.73 -11.55 -13.26
CA THR A 70 12.45 -10.99 -13.70
C THR A 70 12.60 -9.60 -14.30
N ALA A 71 11.72 -9.27 -15.25
CA ALA A 71 11.60 -7.91 -15.77
C ALA A 71 11.24 -6.90 -14.66
N ALA A 72 10.39 -7.31 -13.71
CA ALA A 72 9.99 -6.50 -12.57
C ALA A 72 11.19 -6.11 -11.69
N TYR A 73 12.09 -7.05 -11.37
CA TYR A 73 13.30 -6.73 -10.61
C TYR A 73 14.19 -5.72 -11.33
N ARG A 74 14.47 -5.94 -12.63
CA ARG A 74 15.29 -5.04 -13.44
C ARG A 74 14.69 -3.63 -13.51
N TYR A 75 13.37 -3.54 -13.70
CA TYR A 75 12.65 -2.26 -13.69
C TYR A 75 12.80 -1.53 -12.37
N LEU A 76 12.54 -2.20 -11.25
CA LEU A 76 12.62 -1.54 -9.95
C LEU A 76 14.04 -1.11 -9.58
N VAL A 77 15.07 -1.91 -9.90
CA VAL A 77 16.46 -1.51 -9.69
C VAL A 77 16.77 -0.24 -10.49
N LYS A 78 16.35 -0.18 -11.76
CA LYS A 78 16.54 0.99 -12.61
C LYS A 78 15.83 2.22 -12.05
N ALA A 79 14.55 2.08 -11.69
CA ALA A 79 13.74 3.17 -11.16
C ALA A 79 14.29 3.72 -9.83
N PHE A 80 14.55 2.84 -8.85
CA PHE A 80 15.09 3.27 -7.55
C PHE A 80 16.50 3.86 -7.65
N ARG A 81 17.33 3.43 -8.61
CA ARG A 81 18.66 4.03 -8.84
C ARG A 81 18.57 5.41 -9.49
N ALA A 82 17.72 5.57 -10.50
CA ALA A 82 17.53 6.85 -11.19
C ALA A 82 17.12 7.97 -10.22
N HIS A 83 16.29 7.66 -9.24
CA HIS A 83 15.79 8.62 -8.25
C HIS A 83 16.58 8.66 -6.93
N ARG A 84 17.72 7.93 -6.84
CA ARG A 84 18.64 7.98 -5.68
C ARG A 84 19.66 9.12 -5.76
N VAL A 85 20.00 9.56 -6.96
CA VAL A 85 21.08 10.53 -7.22
C VAL A 85 20.57 11.98 -7.27
N THR A 86 19.25 12.19 -7.29
CA THR A 86 18.63 13.51 -7.29
C THR A 86 18.53 14.06 -5.86
N SER A 87 19.66 14.40 -5.25
CA SER A 87 19.76 14.82 -3.84
C SER A 87 19.60 16.32 -3.59
N GLU A 88 19.39 17.14 -4.62
CA GLU A 88 19.19 18.58 -4.42
C GLU A 88 17.70 18.86 -4.07
N LYS A 89 17.38 18.70 -2.79
CA LYS A 89 16.09 19.01 -2.13
C LYS A 89 14.85 18.29 -2.72
N LEU A 90 14.64 17.03 -2.32
CA LEU A 90 13.37 16.27 -2.43
C LEU A 90 12.61 16.50 -3.76
N CYS A 91 13.14 15.93 -4.86
CA CYS A 91 12.47 15.99 -6.15
C CYS A 91 11.07 15.35 -6.06
N ARG A 92 10.04 16.04 -6.57
CA ARG A 92 8.65 15.52 -6.66
C ARG A 92 8.60 14.12 -7.30
N ALA A 93 9.48 13.85 -8.27
CA ALA A 93 9.57 12.54 -8.92
C ALA A 93 10.01 11.41 -7.95
N GLN A 94 10.86 11.71 -6.96
CA GLN A 94 11.26 10.74 -5.95
C GLN A 94 10.10 10.39 -5.01
N HIS A 95 9.30 11.39 -4.61
CA HIS A 95 8.10 11.17 -3.81
C HIS A 95 7.05 10.39 -4.56
N GLU A 96 6.80 10.76 -5.82
CA GLU A 96 5.85 10.06 -6.69
C GLU A 96 6.26 8.58 -6.83
N LEU A 97 7.53 8.31 -7.12
CA LEU A 97 8.04 6.95 -7.20
C LEU A 97 7.83 6.19 -5.89
N HIS A 98 8.17 6.82 -4.74
CA HIS A 98 8.06 6.16 -3.45
C HIS A 98 6.60 5.89 -3.07
N PHE A 99 5.69 6.82 -3.37
CA PHE A 99 4.24 6.64 -3.21
C PHE A 99 3.70 5.51 -4.08
N GLN A 100 4.07 5.46 -5.35
CA GLN A 100 3.71 4.37 -6.26
C GLN A 100 4.24 3.03 -5.75
N ALA A 101 5.53 2.99 -5.37
CA ALA A 101 6.15 1.79 -4.84
C ALA A 101 5.47 1.28 -3.56
N ALA A 102 5.05 2.19 -2.67
CA ALA A 102 4.33 1.83 -1.45
C ALA A 102 2.90 1.33 -1.75
N THR A 103 2.22 1.95 -2.70
CA THR A 103 0.90 1.50 -3.19
C THR A 103 0.97 0.08 -3.76
N TYR A 104 1.94 -0.19 -4.65
CA TYR A 104 2.13 -1.54 -5.19
C TYR A 104 2.56 -2.54 -4.14
N LEU A 105 3.39 -2.15 -3.17
CA LEU A 105 3.74 -3.03 -2.05
C LEU A 105 2.51 -3.40 -1.22
N CYS A 106 1.62 -2.44 -0.96
CA CYS A 106 0.35 -2.70 -0.27
C CYS A 106 -0.51 -3.69 -1.06
N LEU A 107 -0.67 -3.46 -2.37
CA LEU A 107 -1.42 -4.34 -3.26
C LEU A 107 -0.86 -5.77 -3.28
N LEU A 108 0.45 -5.95 -3.43
CA LEU A 108 1.06 -7.28 -3.48
C LEU A 108 0.86 -8.04 -2.17
N ARG A 109 0.98 -7.34 -1.03
CA ARG A 109 0.72 -7.92 0.29
C ARG A 109 -0.73 -8.31 0.47
N SER A 110 -1.65 -7.41 0.13
CA SER A 110 -3.08 -7.67 0.29
C SER A 110 -3.53 -8.84 -0.58
N ILE A 111 -2.99 -8.99 -1.79
CA ILE A 111 -3.26 -10.17 -2.63
C ILE A 111 -2.75 -11.45 -1.97
N ARG A 112 -1.52 -11.46 -1.44
CA ARG A 112 -0.96 -12.64 -0.77
C ARG A 112 -1.78 -13.04 0.46
N GLU A 113 -2.15 -12.07 1.28
CA GLU A 113 -2.98 -12.27 2.47
C GLU A 113 -4.40 -12.69 2.09
N HIS A 114 -4.98 -12.07 1.06
CA HIS A 114 -6.29 -12.46 0.52
C HIS A 114 -6.27 -13.92 0.05
N VAL A 115 -5.23 -14.37 -0.67
CA VAL A 115 -5.14 -15.77 -1.09
C VAL A 115 -5.05 -16.72 0.11
N ALA A 116 -4.28 -16.36 1.14
CA ALA A 116 -4.18 -17.16 2.37
C ALA A 116 -5.53 -17.26 3.10
N LEU A 117 -6.21 -16.13 3.29
CA LEU A 117 -7.54 -16.07 3.88
C LEU A 117 -8.56 -16.82 3.02
N HIS A 118 -8.48 -16.67 1.70
CA HIS A 118 -9.35 -17.35 0.78
C HIS A 118 -9.17 -18.88 0.90
N GLN A 119 -7.94 -19.37 0.99
CA GLN A 119 -7.68 -20.79 1.19
C GLN A 119 -8.17 -21.31 2.55
N GLU A 120 -8.09 -20.51 3.61
CA GLU A 120 -8.52 -20.89 4.96
C GLU A 120 -10.05 -20.90 5.13
N PHE A 121 -10.71 -19.91 4.52
CA PHE A 121 -12.12 -19.64 4.77
C PHE A 121 -13.05 -19.99 3.60
N HIS A 122 -12.61 -19.88 2.35
CA HIS A 122 -13.46 -20.21 1.20
C HIS A 122 -13.48 -21.72 0.94
N GLY A 123 -14.65 -22.23 0.54
CA GLY A 123 -14.81 -23.59 0.00
C GLY A 123 -15.25 -24.68 0.97
N LYS A 124 -15.49 -24.39 2.26
CA LYS A 124 -15.97 -25.40 3.23
C LYS A 124 -17.50 -25.53 3.33
N GLY A 125 -18.27 -24.80 2.52
CA GLY A 125 -19.73 -24.76 2.66
C GLY A 125 -20.16 -24.23 4.04
N GLU A 126 -21.38 -24.56 4.46
CA GLU A 126 -21.80 -24.36 5.85
C GLU A 126 -21.02 -25.33 6.76
N ARG A 127 -20.24 -24.80 7.69
CA ARG A 127 -19.53 -25.58 8.70
C ARG A 127 -20.51 -26.05 9.76
N SER A 128 -20.24 -27.18 10.42
CA SER A 128 -21.10 -27.62 11.53
C SER A 128 -21.14 -26.59 12.66
N VAL A 129 -22.15 -26.65 13.51
CA VAL A 129 -22.30 -25.73 14.67
C VAL A 129 -21.09 -25.86 15.61
N GLU A 130 -20.57 -27.08 15.77
CA GLU A 130 -19.39 -27.43 16.55
C GLU A 130 -18.12 -26.84 15.98
N GLU A 131 -17.90 -27.02 14.67
CA GLU A 131 -16.74 -26.44 13.99
C GLU A 131 -16.77 -24.92 14.04
N SER A 132 -17.95 -24.32 13.86
CA SER A 132 -18.16 -22.88 13.93
C SER A 132 -17.88 -22.32 15.32
N ALA A 133 -18.36 -22.99 16.38
CA ALA A 133 -18.06 -22.62 17.76
C ALA A 133 -16.56 -22.70 18.04
N GLY A 134 -15.89 -23.76 17.57
CA GLY A 134 -14.45 -23.92 17.75
C GLY A 134 -13.61 -22.80 17.13
N LEU A 135 -14.00 -22.27 15.97
CA LEU A 135 -13.29 -21.19 15.28
C LEU A 135 -13.27 -19.88 16.07
N VAL A 136 -14.35 -19.59 16.80
CA VAL A 136 -14.48 -18.38 17.63
C VAL A 136 -14.02 -18.61 19.07
N GLY A 137 -13.44 -19.77 19.38
CA GLY A 137 -12.96 -20.13 20.72
C GLY A 137 -14.07 -20.52 21.70
N LEU A 138 -15.24 -20.91 21.19
CA LEU A 138 -16.37 -21.38 21.97
C LEU A 138 -16.46 -22.91 21.95
N LYS A 139 -17.12 -23.48 22.95
CA LYS A 139 -17.46 -24.90 23.01
C LYS A 139 -18.97 -25.03 23.08
N LEU A 140 -19.53 -26.05 22.44
CA LEU A 140 -20.95 -26.34 22.63
C LEU A 140 -21.20 -26.75 24.08
N PRO A 141 -22.30 -26.28 24.68
CA PRO A 141 -22.70 -26.74 25.99
C PRO A 141 -22.96 -28.25 25.94
N GLN A 142 -22.34 -29.00 26.87
CA GLN A 142 -22.66 -30.41 27.07
C GLN A 142 -24.03 -30.49 27.73
N GLN A 143 -24.94 -31.22 27.09
CA GLN A 143 -26.29 -31.35 27.59
C GLN A 143 -26.32 -32.20 28.88
N PRO A 144 -26.82 -31.65 30.01
CA PRO A 144 -27.05 -32.45 31.20
C PRO A 144 -28.35 -33.24 30.98
N GLY A 145 -28.22 -34.48 30.48
CA GLY A 145 -29.30 -35.45 30.42
C GLY A 145 -29.94 -35.65 29.05
N GLY A 146 -29.26 -36.40 28.17
CA GLY A 146 -29.82 -37.47 27.33
C GLY A 146 -30.96 -37.22 26.33
N LYS A 147 -31.54 -36.02 26.20
CA LYS A 147 -32.62 -35.75 25.24
C LYS A 147 -32.15 -34.78 24.16
N GLY A 148 -31.67 -35.30 23.03
CA GLY A 148 -31.05 -34.50 21.96
C GLY A 148 -31.83 -33.24 21.58
N TRP A 149 -31.10 -32.20 21.16
CA TRP A 149 -31.71 -31.05 20.49
C TRP A 149 -32.28 -31.57 19.16
N GLU A 150 -33.60 -31.64 19.05
CA GLU A 150 -34.25 -31.97 17.77
C GLU A 150 -33.98 -30.85 16.75
N PRO A 151 -33.80 -31.21 15.47
CA PRO A 151 -33.58 -30.26 14.38
C PRO A 151 -34.79 -29.35 14.11
#